data_AF-A0A937ZWM2-F1
#
_entry.id   AF-A0A937ZWM2-F1
#
_cell.length_a   1.000
_cell.length_b   1.000
_cell.length_c   1.000
_cell.angle_alpha   90.00
_cell.angle_beta   90.00
_cell.angle_gamma   90.00
#
_symmetry.space_group_name_H-M   'P 1'
#
loop_
_entity.id
_entity.type
_entity.pdbx_description
1 polymer ?
#
loop_
_entity_poly.entity_id
_entity_poly.type
_entity_poly.pdbx_seq_one_letter_code
_entity_poly.pdbx_strand_id
1 'polypeptide(L)'
;MSRSDRIELRATPEEKRVLAAAAAHERLDVTSFVMRTVLPVAREVVERAERIVLSARDSRRVLDLLENPPAPSLALLAAARRRTVRS
;
A
#
# COMPACT_ATOMS: atom_id res chain seq x y z
N MET A 1 -4.53 -7.59 21.23
CA MET A 1 -3.85 -6.29 21.00
C MET A 1 -4.89 -5.20 21.14
N SER A 2 -4.70 -4.22 22.03
CA SER A 2 -5.66 -3.10 22.15
C SER A 2 -5.43 -2.10 21.03
N ARG A 3 -6.50 -1.42 20.59
CA ARG A 3 -6.41 -0.31 19.64
C ARG A 3 -5.98 0.95 20.41
N SER A 4 -4.68 1.22 20.49
CA SER A 4 -4.11 2.39 21.19
C SER A 4 -4.23 3.68 20.40
N ASP A 5 -4.19 3.58 19.07
CA ASP A 5 -4.07 4.74 18.19
C ASP A 5 -5.45 5.31 17.87
N ARG A 6 -5.56 6.64 17.83
CA ARG A 6 -6.81 7.36 17.56
C ARG A 6 -6.81 7.95 16.17
N ILE A 7 -7.96 7.82 15.49
CA ILE A 7 -8.27 8.48 14.22
C ILE A 7 -9.36 9.50 14.50
N GLU A 8 -9.11 10.77 14.20
CA GLU A 8 -10.10 11.84 14.30
C GLU A 8 -10.83 12.03 12.97
N LEU A 9 -12.15 11.99 13.00
CA LEU A 9 -13.02 12.17 11.85
C LEU A 9 -14.04 13.27 12.16
N ARG A 10 -14.20 14.21 11.24
CA ARG A 10 -15.28 15.19 11.26
C ARG A 10 -16.32 14.78 10.24
N ALA A 11 -17.58 14.88 10.63
CA ALA A 11 -18.72 14.62 9.77
C ALA A 11 -19.81 15.66 10.04
N THR A 12 -20.52 16.03 8.99
CA THR A 12 -21.77 16.78 9.09
C THR A 12 -22.85 15.94 9.79
N PRO A 13 -23.94 16.57 10.30
CA PRO A 13 -25.05 15.83 10.89
C PRO A 13 -25.68 14.82 9.93
N GLU A 14 -25.75 15.15 8.64
CA GLU A 14 -26.32 14.27 7.61
C GLU A 14 -25.45 13.04 7.37
N GLU A 15 -24.14 13.22 7.16
CA GLU A 15 -23.19 12.11 7.01
C GLU A 15 -23.22 11.18 8.22
N LYS A 16 -23.23 11.75 9.44
CA LYS A 16 -23.35 10.97 10.68
C LYS A 16 -24.65 10.15 10.71
N ARG A 17 -25.77 10.73 10.26
CA ARG A 17 -27.07 10.03 10.23
C ARG A 17 -27.04 8.84 9.27
N VAL A 18 -26.48 9.02 8.08
CA VAL A 18 -26.33 7.95 7.09
C VAL A 18 -25.43 6.84 7.62
N LEU A 19 -24.25 7.19 8.16
CA LEU A 19 -23.32 6.21 8.73
C LEU A 19 -23.94 5.45 9.91
N ALA A 20 -24.69 6.12 10.79
CA ALA A 20 -25.37 5.47 11.90
C ALA A 20 -26.47 4.50 11.44
N ALA A 21 -27.25 4.87 10.43
CA ALA A 21 -28.28 3.99 9.86
C ALA A 21 -27.63 2.75 9.22
N ALA A 22 -26.57 2.92 8.43
CA ALA A 22 -25.84 1.82 7.80
C ALA A 22 -25.21 0.88 8.85
N ALA A 23 -24.59 1.44 9.88
CA ALA A 23 -24.04 0.67 10.99
C ALA A 23 -25.13 -0.16 11.70
N ALA A 24 -26.31 0.43 11.94
CA ALA A 24 -27.44 -0.27 12.56
C ALA A 24 -27.94 -1.45 11.71
N HIS A 25 -28.03 -1.29 10.39
CA HIS A 25 -28.40 -2.39 9.48
C HIS A 25 -27.39 -3.55 9.51
N GLU A 26 -26.11 -3.25 9.69
CA GLU A 26 -25.03 -4.23 9.84
C GLU A 26 -24.83 -4.74 11.28
N ARG A 27 -25.64 -4.26 12.25
CA ARG A 27 -25.51 -4.55 13.69
C ARG A 27 -24.13 -4.19 14.25
N LEU A 28 -23.60 -3.05 13.83
CA LEU A 28 -22.33 -2.47 14.27
C LEU A 28 -22.54 -1.09 14.90
N ASP A 29 -21.56 -0.64 15.67
CA ASP A 29 -21.42 0.79 15.96
C ASP A 29 -20.77 1.53 14.76
N VAL A 30 -20.88 2.85 14.75
CA VAL A 30 -20.37 3.69 13.65
C VAL A 30 -18.87 3.49 13.44
N THR A 31 -18.10 3.39 14.53
CA THR A 31 -16.64 3.19 14.46
C THR A 31 -16.29 1.87 13.78
N SER A 32 -16.92 0.78 14.19
CA SER A 32 -16.71 -0.56 13.65
C SER A 32 -17.18 -0.65 12.21
N PHE A 33 -18.30 -0.02 11.88
CA PHE A 33 -18.78 0.08 10.50
C PHE A 33 -17.78 0.82 9.59
N VAL A 34 -17.32 2.00 10.01
CA VAL A 34 -16.32 2.77 9.26
C VAL A 34 -15.03 1.98 9.08
N MET A 35 -14.49 1.38 10.16
CA MET A 35 -13.25 0.62 10.07
C MET A 35 -13.38 -0.64 9.22
N ARG A 36 -14.49 -1.37 9.32
CA ARG A 36 -14.76 -2.57 8.50
C ARG A 36 -14.90 -2.21 7.02
N THR A 37 -15.43 -1.03 6.71
CA THR A 37 -15.65 -0.56 5.34
C THR A 37 -14.38 0.00 4.71
N VAL A 38 -13.63 0.84 5.43
CA VAL A 38 -12.51 1.61 4.87
C VAL A 38 -11.19 0.83 4.87
N LEU A 39 -10.95 -0.04 5.86
CA LEU A 39 -9.66 -0.73 5.97
C LEU A 39 -9.33 -1.65 4.78
N PRO A 40 -10.26 -2.41 4.19
CA PRO A 40 -10.00 -3.17 2.96
C PRO A 40 -9.58 -2.27 1.79
N VAL A 41 -10.29 -1.16 1.59
CA VAL A 41 -9.99 -0.19 0.52
C VAL A 41 -8.60 0.42 0.72
N ALA A 42 -8.26 0.80 1.94
CA ALA A 42 -6.94 1.33 2.27
C ALA A 42 -5.82 0.32 1.96
N ARG A 43 -6.02 -0.96 2.28
CA ARG A 43 -5.07 -2.04 1.96
C ARG A 43 -4.88 -2.19 0.45
N GLU A 44 -5.96 -2.18 -0.32
CA GLU A 44 -5.87 -2.26 -1.79
C GLU A 44 -5.12 -1.06 -2.38
N VAL A 45 -5.28 0.14 -1.80
CA VAL A 45 -4.52 1.33 -2.22
C VAL A 45 -3.03 1.15 -1.99
N VAL A 46 -2.64 0.67 -0.80
CA VAL A 46 -1.23 0.39 -0.48
C VAL A 46 -0.69 -0.70 -1.40
N GLU A 47 -1.39 -1.83 -1.54
CA GLU A 47 -0.94 -2.92 -2.41
C GLU A 47 -0.74 -2.48 -3.86
N ARG A 48 -1.64 -1.65 -4.40
CA ARG A 48 -1.52 -1.14 -5.76
C ARG A 48 -0.35 -0.18 -5.93
N ALA A 49 -0.05 0.62 -4.91
CA ALA A 49 1.06 1.55 -4.94
C ALA A 49 2.42 0.83 -4.82
N GLU A 50 2.47 -0.27 -4.07
CA GLU A 50 3.72 -0.99 -3.77
C GLU A 50 4.00 -2.14 -4.74
N ARG A 51 2.98 -2.72 -5.37
CA ARG A 51 3.14 -3.87 -6.25
C ARG A 51 3.50 -3.46 -7.67
N ILE A 52 4.66 -3.91 -8.15
CA ILE A 52 5.00 -3.87 -9.57
C ILE A 52 4.39 -5.11 -10.24
N VAL A 53 3.37 -4.89 -11.07
CA VAL A 53 2.78 -5.96 -11.89
C VAL A 53 3.54 -6.05 -13.20
N LEU A 54 4.29 -7.13 -13.39
CA LEU A 54 5.06 -7.39 -14.60
C LEU A 54 4.23 -8.16 -15.62
N SER A 55 4.42 -7.84 -16.91
CA SER A 55 3.91 -8.67 -17.99
C SER A 55 4.57 -10.05 -17.97
N ALA A 56 4.00 -11.07 -18.61
CA ALA A 56 4.63 -12.39 -18.69
C ALA A 56 6.05 -12.34 -19.29
N ARG A 57 6.27 -11.45 -20.26
CA ARG A 57 7.58 -11.21 -20.87
C ARG A 57 8.56 -10.62 -19.84
N ASP A 58 8.14 -9.58 -19.12
CA ASP A 58 9.01 -8.90 -18.16
C ASP A 58 9.29 -9.78 -16.94
N SER A 59 8.30 -10.54 -16.48
CA SER A 59 8.46 -11.55 -15.43
C SER A 59 9.54 -12.57 -15.81
N ARG A 60 9.50 -13.10 -17.04
CA ARG A 60 10.53 -14.05 -17.50
C ARG A 60 11.91 -13.40 -17.59
N ARG A 61 11.97 -12.15 -18.01
CA ARG A 61 13.24 -11.39 -18.05
C ARG A 61 13.80 -11.14 -16.65
N VAL A 62 12.96 -10.78 -15.69
CA VAL A 62 13.38 -10.60 -14.29
C VAL A 62 13.87 -11.92 -13.71
N LEU A 63 13.16 -13.03 -13.96
CA LEU A 63 13.58 -14.35 -13.49
C LEU A 63 14.96 -14.74 -14.06
N ASP A 64 15.17 -14.59 -15.36
CA ASP A 64 16.46 -14.87 -15.99
C ASP A 64 17.59 -14.01 -15.41
N LEU A 65 17.34 -12.73 -15.12
CA LEU A 65 18.32 -11.86 -14.47
C LEU A 65 18.63 -12.24 -13.01
N LEU A 66 17.69 -12.86 -12.30
CA LEU A 66 17.90 -13.35 -10.93
C LEU A 66 18.68 -14.68 -10.92
N GLU A 67 18.38 -15.57 -11.86
CA GLU A 67 19.04 -16.87 -12.01
C GLU A 67 20.44 -16.75 -12.62
N ASN A 68 20.59 -15.84 -13.60
CA ASN A 68 21.81 -15.61 -14.37
C ASN A 68 22.22 -14.13 -14.27
N PRO A 69 22.62 -13.65 -13.09
CA PRO A 69 22.95 -12.24 -12.91
C PRO A 69 24.16 -11.84 -13.79
N PRO A 70 24.01 -10.86 -14.71
CA PRO A 70 25.11 -10.43 -15.54
C PRO A 70 26.13 -9.62 -14.74
N ALA A 71 27.38 -9.60 -15.21
CA ALA A 71 28.38 -8.71 -14.66
C ALA A 71 27.95 -7.23 -14.76
N PRO A 72 28.20 -6.39 -13.74
CA PRO A 72 27.82 -4.99 -13.76
C PRO A 72 28.54 -4.24 -14.89
N SER A 73 27.81 -3.37 -15.60
CA SER A 73 28.39 -2.57 -16.68
C SER A 73 29.37 -1.52 -16.15
N LEU A 74 30.28 -1.05 -17.01
CA LEU A 74 31.21 0.03 -16.67
C LEU A 74 30.49 1.31 -16.20
N ALA A 75 29.32 1.61 -16.78
CA ALA A 75 28.49 2.74 -16.38
C ALA A 75 27.91 2.57 -14.97
N LEU A 76 27.45 1.36 -14.62
CA LEU A 76 26.97 1.03 -13.28
C LEU A 76 28.08 1.12 -12.24
N LEU A 77 29.27 0.59 -12.55
CA LEU A 77 30.45 0.69 -11.69
C LEU A 77 30.86 2.16 -11.45
N ALA A 78 30.87 2.98 -12.49
CA ALA A 78 31.17 4.41 -12.37
C ALA A 78 30.11 5.15 -11.53
N ALA A 79 28.82 4.80 -11.67
CA ALA A 79 27.74 5.38 -10.86
C ALA A 79 27.85 5.01 -9.37
N ALA A 80 28.15 3.74 -9.07
CA ALA A 80 28.38 3.28 -7.69
C ALA A 80 29.54 4.03 -7.03
N ARG A 81 30.69 4.18 -7.74
CA ARG A 81 31.85 4.94 -7.27
C ARG A 81 31.55 6.41 -6.99
N ARG A 82 30.73 7.06 -7.82
CA ARG A 82 30.28 8.45 -7.56
C ARG A 82 29.42 8.56 -6.30
N ARG A 83 28.64 7.53 -5.97
CA ARG A 83 27.75 7.54 -4.79
C ARG A 83 28.53 7.39 -3.48
N THR A 84 29.60 6.59 -3.48
CA THR A 84 30.47 6.38 -2.30
C THR A 84 31.40 7.54 -2.00
N VAL A 85 31.70 8.40 -2.98
CA VAL A 85 32.55 9.59 -2.79
C VAL A 85 31.76 10.77 -2.18
N ARG A 86 30.44 10.66 -2.05
CA ARG A 86 29.55 11.72 -1.56
C ARG A 86 28.91 11.43 -0.18
N SER A 87 29.34 10.36 0.50
CA SER A 87 28.99 10.02 1.88
C SER A 87 30.20 10.24 2.79
#